data_AF-A0A1B9MRK2-F1
#
_entry.id   AF-A0A1B9MRK2-F1
#
_cell.length_a   1.000
_cell.length_b   1.000
_cell.length_c   1.000
_cell.angle_alpha   90.00
_cell.angle_beta   90.00
_cell.angle_gamma   90.00
#
_symmetry.space_group_name_H-M   'P 1'
#
loop_
_entity.id
_entity.type
_entity.pdbx_description
1 polymer ?
#
loop_
_entity_poly.entity_id
_entity_poly.type
_entity_poly.pdbx_seq_one_letter_code
_entity_poly.pdbx_strand_id
1 'polypeptide(L)'
;QNPQEKEKYISVFIPKKYNEMIDNNIYPNCSIKVFVHSFSEESNNEIYTIKGLNKAYIKGYKKVESDVFNFITESKNPRLIQDENYYFKDLEKNGYDFFIQIDEDYYPENLIKENYVFGYGALYLYKHSITAEIIAGFWQYS
;
A
#
# COMPACT_ATOMS: atom_id res chain seq x y z
N GLN A 1 -8.93 -4.79 -5.65
CA GLN A 1 -10.13 -5.30 -4.94
C GLN A 1 -9.74 -5.52 -3.49
N ASN A 2 -10.62 -5.19 -2.55
CA ASN A 2 -10.38 -5.46 -1.13
C ASN A 2 -10.45 -6.99 -0.92
N PRO A 3 -9.41 -7.63 -0.33
CA PRO A 3 -9.37 -9.08 -0.19
C PRO A 3 -10.43 -9.61 0.78
N GLN A 4 -10.89 -8.79 1.73
CA GLN A 4 -11.89 -9.17 2.74
C GLN A 4 -13.33 -8.79 2.32
N GLU A 5 -13.49 -7.82 1.41
CA GLU A 5 -14.79 -7.32 0.94
C GLU A 5 -14.82 -7.20 -0.59
N LYS A 6 -15.30 -8.25 -1.27
CA LYS A 6 -15.21 -8.36 -2.74
C LYS A 6 -15.88 -7.21 -3.51
N GLU A 7 -16.90 -6.58 -2.96
CA GLU A 7 -17.61 -5.44 -3.57
C GLU A 7 -16.90 -4.09 -3.35
N LYS A 8 -15.81 -4.09 -2.58
CA LYS A 8 -15.04 -2.91 -2.23
C LYS A 8 -13.67 -2.90 -2.90
N TYR A 9 -13.20 -1.71 -3.17
CA TYR A 9 -11.93 -1.41 -3.78
C TYR A 9 -11.13 -0.51 -2.85
N ILE A 10 -9.82 -0.69 -2.88
CA ILE A 10 -8.86 0.11 -2.12
C ILE A 10 -8.10 0.94 -3.15
N SER A 11 -8.17 2.25 -3.02
CA SER A 11 -7.40 3.19 -3.83
C SER A 11 -6.34 3.85 -2.95
N VAL A 12 -5.10 3.84 -3.43
CA VAL A 12 -3.95 4.46 -2.78
C VAL A 12 -3.55 5.69 -3.59
N PHE A 13 -3.49 6.84 -2.93
CA PHE A 13 -3.08 8.11 -3.52
C PHE A 13 -1.76 8.56 -2.90
N ILE A 14 -0.81 8.87 -3.78
CA ILE A 14 0.50 9.37 -3.41
C ILE A 14 0.60 10.88 -3.69
N PRO A 15 1.31 11.65 -2.86
CA PRO A 15 1.69 13.01 -3.18
C PRO A 15 2.44 13.11 -4.50
N LYS A 16 2.25 14.22 -5.23
CA LYS A 16 2.99 14.49 -6.47
C LYS A 16 4.48 14.74 -6.19
N LYS A 17 4.82 15.31 -5.03
CA LYS A 17 6.20 15.64 -4.66
C LYS A 17 6.77 14.54 -3.78
N TYR A 18 7.87 13.93 -4.23
CA TYR A 18 8.54 12.86 -3.48
C TYR A 18 9.01 13.32 -2.09
N ASN A 19 9.50 14.57 -1.95
CA ASN A 19 9.91 15.11 -0.66
C ASN A 19 8.75 15.16 0.36
N GLU A 20 7.53 15.44 -0.08
CA GLU A 20 6.36 15.41 0.82
C GLU A 20 6.09 13.99 1.34
N MET A 21 6.37 12.97 0.53
CA MET A 21 6.30 11.58 0.97
C MET A 21 7.37 11.23 1.99
N ILE A 22 8.62 11.70 1.78
CA ILE A 22 9.74 11.44 2.70
C ILE A 22 9.47 12.09 4.06
N ASP A 23 9.13 13.39 4.04
CA ASP A 23 8.93 14.17 5.26
C ASP A 23 7.73 13.67 6.08
N ASN A 24 6.79 12.99 5.43
CA ASN A 24 5.52 12.53 6.00
C ASN A 24 5.27 11.07 5.62
N ASN A 25 6.20 10.18 5.98
CA ASN A 25 6.16 8.76 5.62
C ASN A 25 5.50 7.85 6.64
N ILE A 26 5.10 8.37 7.80
CA ILE A 26 4.65 7.58 8.96
C ILE A 26 3.42 8.20 9.64
N TYR A 27 2.52 7.34 10.11
CA TYR A 27 1.38 7.68 10.96
C TYR A 27 1.83 8.45 12.22
N PRO A 28 1.07 9.45 12.69
CA PRO A 28 -0.24 9.91 12.19
C PRO A 28 -0.17 10.85 10.98
N ASN A 29 1.02 11.25 10.56
CA ASN A 29 1.19 12.28 9.54
C ASN A 29 1.37 11.73 8.12
N CYS A 30 1.23 10.41 7.92
CA CYS A 30 1.44 9.78 6.63
C CYS A 30 0.67 10.52 5.50
N SER A 31 1.43 10.97 4.51
CA SER A 31 0.93 11.75 3.38
C SER A 31 0.18 10.90 2.35
N ILE A 32 0.46 9.60 2.31
CA ILE A 32 -0.24 8.63 1.46
C ILE A 32 -1.67 8.48 1.98
N LYS A 33 -2.65 8.58 1.08
CA LYS A 33 -4.08 8.47 1.42
C LYS A 33 -4.66 7.19 0.85
N VAL A 34 -5.48 6.51 1.66
CA VAL A 34 -6.11 5.25 1.31
C VAL A 34 -7.61 5.42 1.45
N PHE A 35 -8.34 5.02 0.41
CA PHE A 35 -9.80 5.10 0.37
C PHE A 35 -10.39 3.75 0.05
N VAL A 36 -11.35 3.33 0.86
CA VAL A 36 -12.20 2.18 0.57
C VAL A 36 -13.49 2.68 -0.07
N HIS A 37 -13.79 2.19 -1.27
CA HIS A 37 -14.97 2.62 -2.02
C HIS A 37 -15.64 1.46 -2.73
N SER A 38 -16.91 1.61 -3.10
CA SER A 38 -17.59 0.68 -4.01
C SER A 38 -16.97 0.76 -5.41
N PHE A 39 -17.23 -0.22 -6.27
CA PHE A 39 -16.77 -0.19 -7.66
C PHE A 39 -17.06 1.17 -8.30
N SER A 40 -16.05 1.70 -8.99
CA SER A 40 -16.15 2.86 -9.86
C SER A 40 -15.38 2.53 -11.12
N GLU A 41 -15.95 2.91 -12.27
CA GLU A 41 -15.22 2.82 -13.52
C GLU A 41 -14.02 3.76 -13.50
N GLU A 42 -12.92 3.30 -14.10
CA GLU A 42 -11.73 4.12 -14.28
C GLU A 42 -12.02 5.20 -15.33
N SER A 43 -11.54 6.43 -15.10
CA SER A 43 -11.68 7.50 -16.08
C SER A 43 -10.88 7.21 -17.34
N ASN A 44 -11.42 7.60 -18.50
CA ASN A 44 -10.70 7.63 -19.78
C ASN A 44 -9.88 8.94 -19.97
N ASN A 45 -9.74 9.76 -18.93
CA ASN A 45 -9.02 11.03 -19.00
C ASN A 45 -7.51 10.83 -18.87
N GLU A 46 -6.80 10.94 -19.99
CA GLU A 46 -5.34 10.77 -20.06
C GLU A 46 -4.54 11.89 -19.36
N ILE A 47 -5.16 13.04 -19.03
CA ILE A 47 -4.47 14.18 -18.38
C ILE A 47 -3.97 13.79 -16.98
N TYR A 48 -4.71 12.92 -16.29
CA TYR A 48 -4.39 12.46 -14.94
C TYR A 48 -3.69 11.09 -14.91
N THR A 49 -3.29 10.58 -16.08
CA THR A 49 -2.63 9.27 -16.20
C THR A 49 -1.11 9.40 -16.08
N ILE A 50 -0.50 8.57 -15.23
CA ILE A 50 0.95 8.41 -15.18
C ILE A 50 1.38 7.57 -16.39
N LYS A 51 1.99 8.21 -17.40
CA LYS A 51 2.35 7.57 -18.68
C LYS A 51 3.37 6.43 -18.55
N GLY A 52 4.21 6.48 -17.51
CA GLY A 52 5.20 5.45 -17.20
C GLY A 52 4.65 4.18 -16.55
N LEU A 53 3.37 4.14 -16.16
CA LEU A 53 2.79 3.01 -15.45
C LEU A 53 1.93 2.15 -16.39
N ASN A 54 2.30 0.89 -16.56
CA ASN A 54 1.47 -0.05 -17.29
C ASN A 54 0.35 -0.57 -16.39
N LYS A 55 -0.81 -0.83 -17.00
CA LYS A 55 -1.95 -1.43 -16.30
C LYS A 55 -1.71 -2.92 -16.12
N ALA A 56 -1.83 -3.40 -14.89
CA ALA A 56 -1.84 -4.82 -14.56
C ALA A 56 -3.10 -5.16 -13.77
N TYR A 57 -3.59 -6.39 -13.94
CA TYR A 57 -4.70 -6.92 -13.17
C TYR A 57 -4.22 -8.11 -12.33
N ILE A 58 -4.68 -8.16 -11.08
CA ILE A 58 -4.39 -9.27 -10.19
C ILE A 58 -5.40 -10.37 -10.49
N LYS A 59 -4.91 -11.58 -10.79
CA LYS A 59 -5.77 -12.73 -11.05
C LYS A 59 -5.63 -13.76 -9.92
N GLY A 60 -6.58 -13.72 -8.99
CA GLY A 60 -6.63 -14.63 -7.85
C GLY A 60 -5.54 -14.37 -6.81
N TYR A 61 -5.52 -15.17 -5.76
CA TYR A 61 -4.48 -15.20 -4.75
C TYR A 61 -4.23 -16.64 -4.32
N LYS A 62 -3.07 -16.90 -3.72
CA LYS A 62 -2.75 -18.18 -3.10
C LYS A 62 -2.56 -17.93 -1.61
N LYS A 63 -3.17 -18.77 -0.78
CA LYS A 63 -2.77 -18.85 0.62
C LYS A 63 -1.37 -19.47 0.65
N VAL A 64 -0.43 -18.78 1.27
CA VAL A 64 0.94 -19.25 1.48
C VAL A 64 1.15 -19.42 2.99
N GLU A 65 2.16 -20.22 3.36
CA GLU A 65 2.61 -20.33 4.75
C GLU A 65 3.20 -19.00 5.24
N SER A 66 3.49 -18.88 6.55
CA SER A 66 4.17 -17.70 7.07
C SER A 66 5.44 -17.40 6.27
N ASP A 67 5.76 -16.12 6.11
CA ASP A 67 7.04 -15.62 5.59
C ASP A 67 7.23 -15.63 4.06
N VAL A 68 6.22 -16.02 3.27
CA VAL A 68 6.25 -15.85 1.81
C VAL A 68 5.56 -14.54 1.41
N PHE A 69 6.36 -13.55 1.02
CA PHE A 69 5.88 -12.26 0.52
C PHE A 69 5.98 -12.17 -1.01
N ASN A 70 5.01 -11.48 -1.60
CA ASN A 70 4.95 -11.12 -3.01
C ASN A 70 4.56 -9.64 -3.13
N PHE A 71 4.37 -9.16 -4.38
CA PHE A 71 3.98 -7.79 -4.68
C PHE A 71 2.86 -7.25 -3.78
N ILE A 72 1.79 -8.01 -3.58
CA ILE A 72 0.74 -7.68 -2.62
C ILE A 72 0.54 -8.87 -1.69
N THR A 73 0.65 -8.63 -0.39
CA THR A 73 0.59 -9.68 0.64
C THR A 73 -0.33 -9.25 1.78
N GLU A 74 -1.31 -10.09 2.11
CA GLU A 74 -2.09 -10.01 3.36
C GLU A 74 -1.51 -11.04 4.33
N SER A 75 -1.03 -10.59 5.49
CA SER A 75 -0.41 -11.43 6.51
C SER A 75 -0.69 -10.88 7.90
N LYS A 76 -0.35 -11.63 8.95
CA LYS A 76 -0.51 -11.17 10.34
C LYS A 76 0.49 -10.06 10.70
N ASN A 77 1.72 -10.19 10.22
CA ASN A 77 2.81 -9.25 10.47
C ASN A 77 3.39 -8.78 9.13
N PRO A 78 3.88 -7.53 9.05
CA PRO A 78 4.60 -7.03 7.89
C PRO A 78 6.00 -7.65 7.78
N ARG A 79 6.58 -7.63 6.58
CA ARG A 79 8.02 -7.81 6.39
C ARG A 79 8.65 -6.42 6.22
N LEU A 80 9.27 -5.94 7.28
CA LEU A 80 9.90 -4.62 7.31
C LEU A 80 11.26 -4.64 6.60
N ILE A 81 11.53 -3.59 5.83
CA ILE A 81 12.87 -3.27 5.32
C ILE A 81 13.74 -2.78 6.50
N GLN A 82 13.16 -1.95 7.35
CA GLN A 82 13.78 -1.43 8.58
C GLN A 82 12.93 -1.83 9.79
N ASP A 83 13.43 -2.76 10.60
CA ASP A 83 12.71 -3.31 11.76
C ASP A 83 12.89 -2.42 13.00
N GLU A 84 12.18 -1.28 12.99
CA GLU A 84 12.23 -0.29 14.05
C GLU A 84 10.85 -0.09 14.69
N ASN A 85 10.80 -0.19 16.02
CA ASN A 85 9.54 -0.16 16.78
C ASN A 85 8.70 1.11 16.58
N TYR A 86 9.34 2.24 16.24
CA TYR A 86 8.63 3.50 16.08
C TYR A 86 7.63 3.48 14.92
N TYR A 87 7.79 2.59 13.94
CA TYR A 87 6.88 2.48 12.79
C TYR A 87 5.46 2.06 13.15
N PHE A 88 5.31 1.19 14.16
CA PHE A 88 4.02 0.56 14.48
C PHE A 88 3.49 0.92 15.87
N LYS A 89 4.31 1.46 16.76
CA LYS A 89 3.91 1.76 18.15
C LYS A 89 2.65 2.64 18.25
N ASP A 90 2.58 3.72 17.49
CA ASP A 90 1.43 4.63 17.54
C ASP A 90 0.20 4.05 16.83
N LEU A 91 0.41 3.20 15.82
CA LEU A 91 -0.67 2.48 15.15
C LEU A 91 -1.33 1.48 16.10
N GLU A 92 -0.55 0.61 16.74
CA GLU A 92 -1.03 -0.38 17.70
C GLU A 92 -1.75 0.28 18.87
N LYS A 93 -1.16 1.35 19.43
CA LYS A 93 -1.77 2.13 20.52
C LYS A 93 -3.14 2.69 20.13
N ASN A 94 -3.32 3.07 18.87
CA ASN A 94 -4.56 3.63 18.36
C ASN A 94 -5.49 2.58 17.73
N GLY A 95 -5.23 1.29 17.96
CA GLY A 95 -6.13 0.20 17.56
C GLY A 95 -6.06 -0.16 16.07
N TYR A 96 -4.92 0.07 15.43
CA TYR A 96 -4.66 -0.34 14.06
C TYR A 96 -3.81 -1.61 14.02
N ASP A 97 -4.33 -2.62 13.32
CA ASP A 97 -3.64 -3.88 13.04
C ASP A 97 -3.08 -3.85 11.62
N PHE A 98 -1.93 -4.51 11.41
CA PHE A 98 -1.39 -4.67 10.06
C PHE A 98 -2.38 -5.41 9.16
N PHE A 99 -2.50 -4.97 7.90
CA PHE A 99 -3.48 -5.49 6.96
C PHE A 99 -2.84 -6.01 5.66
N ILE A 100 -2.19 -5.13 4.90
CA ILE A 100 -1.63 -5.46 3.59
C ILE A 100 -0.27 -4.78 3.43
N GLN A 101 0.67 -5.49 2.81
CA GLN A 101 1.92 -4.92 2.31
C GLN A 101 1.89 -4.88 0.79
N ILE A 102 2.38 -3.77 0.23
CA ILE A 102 2.65 -3.58 -1.20
C ILE A 102 4.15 -3.36 -1.34
N ASP A 103 4.83 -4.30 -1.98
CA ASP A 103 6.30 -4.37 -2.00
C ASP A 103 6.84 -4.23 -3.43
N GLU A 104 7.64 -3.21 -3.65
CA GLU A 104 8.16 -2.87 -4.97
C GLU A 104 9.24 -3.84 -5.46
N ASP A 105 9.91 -4.58 -4.58
CA ASP A 105 10.91 -5.60 -4.95
C ASP A 105 10.29 -6.69 -5.84
N TYR A 106 8.97 -6.86 -5.76
CA TYR A 106 8.22 -7.86 -6.50
C TYR A 106 7.42 -7.27 -7.67
N TYR A 107 7.69 -6.03 -8.10
CA TYR A 107 7.06 -5.49 -9.30
C TYR A 107 7.28 -6.42 -10.50
N PRO A 108 6.20 -6.81 -11.21
CA PRO A 108 6.34 -7.62 -12.40
C PRO A 108 7.09 -6.84 -13.48
N GLU A 109 7.80 -7.57 -14.34
CA GLU A 109 8.51 -6.97 -15.47
C GLU A 109 7.57 -6.07 -16.28
N ASN A 110 8.06 -4.88 -16.61
CA ASN A 110 7.33 -3.85 -17.33
C ASN A 110 6.14 -3.22 -16.57
N LEU A 111 5.94 -3.42 -15.26
CA LEU A 111 4.87 -2.68 -14.56
C LEU A 111 5.10 -1.17 -14.60
N ILE A 112 6.35 -0.76 -14.37
CA ILE A 112 6.78 0.64 -14.35
C ILE A 112 7.93 0.82 -15.34
N LYS A 113 7.84 1.85 -16.18
CA LYS A 113 8.87 2.26 -17.17
C LYS A 113 9.71 3.45 -16.69
N GLU A 114 9.36 4.00 -15.53
CA GLU A 114 10.00 5.17 -14.90
C GLU A 114 10.54 4.79 -13.51
N ASN A 115 10.68 5.76 -12.62
CA ASN A 115 11.12 5.54 -11.25
C ASN A 115 10.07 4.79 -10.42
N TYR A 116 10.57 3.99 -9.50
CA TYR A 116 9.79 3.34 -8.45
C TYR A 116 9.09 4.37 -7.56
N VAL A 117 7.85 4.10 -7.17
CA VAL A 117 7.00 5.02 -6.41
C VAL A 117 7.52 5.20 -4.99
N PHE A 118 8.02 4.12 -4.40
CA PHE A 118 8.55 4.07 -3.04
C PHE A 118 10.08 3.90 -3.01
N GLY A 119 10.76 4.13 -4.13
CA GLY A 119 12.22 4.07 -4.20
C GLY A 119 12.79 2.71 -3.79
N TYR A 120 12.32 1.62 -4.43
CA TYR A 120 12.64 0.24 -4.03
C TYR A 120 12.17 -0.06 -2.60
N GLY A 121 10.97 0.42 -2.32
CA GLY A 121 10.39 0.42 -0.99
C GLY A 121 9.20 -0.50 -0.83
N ALA A 122 8.54 -0.37 0.31
CA ALA A 122 7.28 -1.05 0.58
C ALA A 122 6.31 -0.12 1.32
N LEU A 123 5.02 -0.24 0.99
CA LEU A 123 3.91 0.43 1.64
C LEU A 123 3.15 -0.55 2.55
N TYR A 124 2.87 -0.11 3.76
CA TYR A 124 2.22 -0.92 4.79
C TYR A 124 0.86 -0.30 5.15
N LEU A 125 -0.20 -1.03 4.80
CA LEU A 125 -1.58 -0.67 5.09
C LEU A 125 -2.01 -1.29 6.42
N TYR A 126 -2.74 -0.50 7.19
CA TYR A 126 -3.24 -0.87 8.50
C TYR A 126 -4.75 -0.72 8.54
N LYS A 127 -5.42 -1.60 9.29
CA LYS A 127 -6.86 -1.62 9.46
C LYS A 127 -7.22 -1.42 10.93
N HIS A 128 -8.09 -0.46 11.21
CA HIS A 128 -8.57 -0.22 12.57
C HIS A 128 -9.46 -1.38 13.03
N SER A 129 -9.21 -1.96 14.20
CA SER A 129 -9.90 -3.19 14.65
C SER A 129 -11.40 -2.98 14.87
N ILE A 130 -11.82 -1.77 15.28
CA ILE A 130 -13.23 -1.41 15.52
C ILE A 130 -13.93 -0.81 14.29
N THR A 131 -13.40 0.27 13.71
CA THR A 131 -14.06 1.00 12.61
C THR A 131 -13.88 0.34 11.25
N ALA A 132 -12.98 -0.64 11.14
CA ALA A 132 -12.55 -1.25 9.88
C ALA A 132 -11.95 -0.26 8.87
N GLU A 133 -11.63 0.98 9.29
CA GLU A 133 -10.95 1.98 8.45
C GLU A 133 -9.58 1.45 8.04
N ILE A 134 -9.25 1.57 6.75
CA ILE A 134 -7.95 1.20 6.21
C ILE A 134 -7.16 2.46 5.89
N ILE A 135 -5.96 2.57 6.42
CA ILE A 135 -5.03 3.71 6.23
C ILE A 135 -3.67 3.23 5.75
N ALA A 136 -2.88 4.16 5.20
CA ALA A 136 -1.44 3.96 5.09
C ALA A 136 -0.81 4.21 6.46
N GLY A 137 -0.26 3.16 7.08
CA GLY A 137 0.46 3.28 8.33
C GLY A 137 1.79 3.98 8.10
N PHE A 138 2.60 3.42 7.20
CA PHE A 138 3.86 4.01 6.77
C PHE A 138 4.35 3.42 5.45
N TRP A 139 5.39 4.01 4.89
CA TRP A 139 6.18 3.41 3.81
C TRP A 139 7.67 3.47 4.14
N GLN A 140 8.42 2.48 3.68
CA GLN A 140 9.87 2.39 3.83
C GLN A 140 10.52 2.41 2.45
N TYR A 141 11.74 2.93 2.36
CA TYR A 141 12.56 2.97 1.16
C TYR A 141 13.94 2.39 1.45
N SER A 142 14.66 1.98 0.39
CA SER A 142 15.95 1.30 0.43
C SER A 142 17.03 2.13 -0.28
#